data_AF-A0A7X1H3E3-F1
#
_entry.id   AF-A0A7X1H3E3-F1
#
_cell.length_a   1.000
_cell.length_b   1.000
_cell.length_c   1.000
_cell.angle_alpha   90.00
_cell.angle_beta   90.00
_cell.angle_gamma   90.00
#
_symmetry.space_group_name_H-M   'P 1'
#
loop_
_entity.id
_entity.type
_entity.pdbx_description
1 polymer ?
#
loop_
_entity_poly.entity_id
_entity_poly.type
_entity_poly.pdbx_seq_one_letter_code
_entity_poly.pdbx_strand_id
1 'polypeptide(L)' 'MKSDIFGWCGKILRVDLSKFGITEMKTMDYAEQFLGGRGVATRIYCISFGDIL' A
#
# COMPACT_ATOMS: atom_id res chain seq x y z
N MET A 1 18.27 10.96 -10.43
CA MET A 1 18.26 9.64 -11.08
C MET A 1 16.91 9.01 -10.77
N LYS A 2 16.04 8.80 -11.77
CA LYS A 2 14.72 8.19 -11.55
C LYS A 2 14.99 6.70 -11.33
N SER A 3 14.75 6.19 -10.13
CA SER A 3 14.76 4.75 -9.89
C SER A 3 13.56 4.19 -10.64
N ASP A 4 13.82 3.65 -11.82
CA ASP A 4 12.78 2.99 -12.60
C ASP A 4 12.25 1.81 -11.78
N ILE A 5 10.95 1.84 -11.49
CA ILE A 5 10.29 0.85 -10.65
C ILE A 5 10.04 -0.37 -11.53
N PHE A 6 10.77 -1.46 -11.28
CA PHE A 6 10.60 -2.72 -11.97
C PHE A 6 10.05 -3.79 -11.01
N GLY A 7 9.21 -4.69 -11.52
CA GLY A 7 8.59 -5.77 -10.74
C GLY A 7 7.33 -5.38 -9.96
N TRP A 8 7.03 -4.08 -9.83
CA TRP A 8 5.85 -3.57 -9.13
C TRP A 8 5.09 -2.56 -10.00
N CYS A 9 3.75 -2.57 -9.94
CA CYS A 9 2.93 -1.55 -10.59
C CYS A 9 3.07 -0.16 -9.93
N GLY A 10 3.68 -0.07 -8.75
CA GLY A 10 3.92 1.18 -8.01
C GLY A 10 2.69 1.79 -7.33
N LYS A 11 1.51 1.19 -7.51
CA LYS A 11 0.24 1.65 -6.94
C LYS A 11 -0.52 0.50 -6.25
N ILE A 12 -1.23 0.85 -5.18
CA ILE A 12 -2.18 0.00 -4.46
C ILE A 12 -3.56 0.66 -4.57
N LEU A 13 -4.56 -0.10 -5.02
CA LEU A 13 -5.95 0.36 -5.06
C LEU A 13 -6.57 0.19 -3.68
N ARG A 14 -7.11 1.28 -3.12
CA ARG A 14 -7.86 1.27 -1.86
C ARG A 14 -9.32 1.57 -2.14
N VAL A 15 -10.20 0.66 -1.76
CA VAL A 15 -11.65 0.78 -1.94
C VAL A 15 -12.31 0.89 -0.57
N ASP A 16 -13.06 1.97 -0.37
CA ASP A 16 -13.98 2.14 0.76
C ASP A 16 -15.38 1.66 0.33
N LEU A 17 -15.77 0.50 0.84
CA LEU A 17 -17.06 -0.13 0.53
C LEU A 17 -18.24 0.53 1.24
N SER A 18 -18.00 1.31 2.29
CA SER A 18 -19.05 2.01 3.04
C SER A 18 -19.41 3.34 2.40
N LYS A 19 -18.43 4.02 1.79
CA LYS A 19 -18.58 5.33 1.16
C LYS A 19 -18.58 5.28 -0.37
N PHE A 20 -18.49 4.08 -0.95
CA PHE A 20 -18.29 3.88 -2.40
C PHE A 20 -17.11 4.68 -2.95
N GLY A 21 -16.03 4.78 -2.17
CA GLY A 21 -14.85 5.59 -2.48
C GLY A 21 -13.72 4.76 -3.06
N ILE A 22 -13.00 5.30 -4.04
CA ILE A 22 -11.78 4.69 -4.58
C ILE A 22 -10.64 5.68 -4.44
N THR A 23 -9.53 5.22 -3.87
CA THR A 23 -8.30 5.99 -3.69
C THR A 23 -7.09 5.15 -4.09
N GLU A 24 -5.97 5.80 -4.38
CA GLU A 24 -4.71 5.13 -4.71
C GLU A 24 -3.66 5.43 -3.63
N MET A 25 -2.85 4.42 -3.32
CA MET A 25 -1.68 4.54 -2.45
C MET A 25 -0.42 4.16 -3.23
N LYS A 26 0.73 4.75 -2.90
CA LYS A 26 2.00 4.39 -3.54
C LYS A 26 2.56 3.13 -2.91
N THR A 27 2.82 2.11 -3.72
CA THR A 27 3.43 0.87 -3.21
C THR A 27 4.86 1.09 -2.73
N MET A 28 5.55 2.08 -3.31
CA MET A 28 6.96 2.36 -3.01
C MET A 28 7.20 2.82 -1.58
N ASP A 29 6.17 3.37 -0.91
CA ASP A 29 6.25 3.75 0.50
C ASP A 29 6.48 2.52 1.42
N TYR A 30 6.22 1.31 0.90
CA TYR A 30 6.40 0.03 1.61
C TYR A 30 7.44 -0.88 0.96
N ALA A 31 7.77 -0.68 -0.33
CA ALA A 31 8.56 -1.61 -1.13
C ALA A 31 10.02 -1.76 -0.64
N GLU A 32 10.60 -0.73 -0.03
CA GLU A 32 11.97 -0.78 0.50
C GLU A 32 12.08 -1.71 1.72
N GLN A 33 11.06 -1.71 2.57
CA GLN A 33 11.05 -2.52 3.80
C GLN A 33 10.47 -3.92 3.56
N PHE A 34 9.62 -4.06 2.53
CA PHE A 34 8.87 -5.29 2.26
C PHE A 34 8.85 -5.59 0.76
N LEU A 35 9.38 -6.76 0.37
CA LEU A 35 9.40 -7.24 -1.02
C LEU A 35 8.02 -7.46 -1.64
N GLY A 36 6.94 -7.44 -0.86
CA GLY A 36 5.56 -7.53 -1.37
C GLY A 36 4.68 -8.54 -0.67
N GLY A 37 3.53 -8.79 -1.30
CA GLY A 37 2.53 -9.77 -0.86
C GLY A 37 2.18 -9.64 0.61
N ARG A 38 2.54 -10.67 1.39
CA ARG A 38 2.22 -10.77 2.82
C ARG A 38 2.86 -9.67 3.67
N GLY A 39 4.11 -9.28 3.39
CA GLY A 39 4.80 -8.25 4.18
C GLY A 39 4.12 -6.88 4.07
N VAL A 40 3.80 -6.47 2.84
CA VAL A 40 3.07 -5.22 2.57
C VAL A 40 1.65 -5.28 3.14
N ALA A 41 0.95 -6.40 2.97
CA ALA A 41 -0.40 -6.58 3.51
C ALA A 41 -0.44 -6.47 5.04
N THR A 42 0.50 -7.10 5.76
CA THR A 42 0.58 -7.02 7.22
C THR A 42 0.84 -5.59 7.70
N ARG A 43 1.70 -4.82 7.02
CA ARG A 43 1.90 -3.41 7.41
C ARG A 43 0.69 -2.54 7.18
N ILE A 44 0.03 -2.70 6.03
CA ILE A 44 -1.20 -1.95 5.73
C ILE A 44 -2.26 -2.25 6.79
N TYR A 45 -2.42 -3.53 7.14
CA TYR A 45 -3.34 -3.95 8.20
C TYR A 45 -2.98 -3.31 9.55
N CYS A 46 -1.71 -3.40 9.98
CA CYS A 46 -1.26 -2.88 11.26
C CYS A 46 -1.44 -1.36 11.38
N ILE A 47 -1.14 -0.59 10.33
CA ILE A 47 -1.31 0.87 10.33
C ILE A 47 -2.79 1.24 10.33
N SER A 48 -3.61 0.58 9.52
CA SER A 48 -5.05 0.89 9.42
C SER A 48 -5.80 0.66 10.73
N PHE A 49 -5.33 -0.27 11.57
CA PHE A 49 -5.86 -0.48 12.92
C PHE A 49 -5.26 0.49 13.94
N GLY A 50 -4.01 0.92 13.75
CA GLY A 50 -3.37 1.95 14.57
C GLY A 50 -4.08 3.31 14.46
N ASP A 51 -4.64 3.63 13.28
CA ASP A 51 -5.40 4.87 13.05
C ASP A 51 -6.79 4.89 13.74
N ILE A 52 -7.22 3.79 14.38
CA ILE A 52 -8.52 3.65 15.07
C ILE A 52 -8.39 3.92 16.58
N LEU A 53 -7.16 4.04 17.12
CA LEU A 53 -6.86 4.37 18.53
C LEU A 53 -6.28 5.78 18.65
#